data_AF-A0A6A6QJK4-F1
#
_entry.id   AF-A0A6A6QJK4-F1
#
_cell.length_a   1.000
_cell.length_b   1.000
_cell.length_c   1.000
_cell.angle_alpha   90.00
_cell.angle_beta   90.00
_cell.angle_gamma   90.00
#
_symmetry.space_group_name_H-M   'P 1'
#
loop_
_entity.id
_entity.type
_entity.pdbx_description
1 polymer ?
#
loop_
_entity_poly.entity_id
_entity_poly.type
_entity_poly.pdbx_seq_one_letter_code
_entity_poly.pdbx_strand_id
1 'polypeptide(L)'
;MRFSAFSLFALSSLFVSSLAAPTSIQTRDVAVAEVEQRDASAVAVQERTLPEIVVIVDGLVKEVFSYTAAINVTISSCESISIDFTKKIEIIAGIQVQIQKIIAAFSLATLKIYQLKLVELIEIDFKLLVSLAIKVWIEIIYTLLYAAAVLKITIIELLGWTFTLFLHGYISFLLAIGAVVAKFIASIKIDFQIYLFIISKVFVNFGALLAACK
;
A
#
# COMPACT_ATOMS: atom_id res chain seq x y z
N MET A 1 21.34 -35.16 11.26
CA MET A 1 20.53 -34.16 10.53
C MET A 1 19.07 -34.41 10.86
N ARG A 2 18.42 -33.48 11.57
CA ARG A 2 17.01 -33.59 11.96
C ARG A 2 16.26 -32.43 11.31
N PHE A 3 15.57 -32.72 10.21
CA PHE A 3 14.54 -31.84 9.67
C PHE A 3 13.26 -32.09 10.46
N SER A 4 12.77 -31.06 11.13
CA SER A 4 11.52 -31.10 11.90
C SER A 4 10.37 -30.66 10.99
N ALA A 5 9.43 -31.58 10.78
CA ALA A 5 8.24 -31.45 9.93
C ALA A 5 7.11 -30.71 10.66
N PHE A 6 7.18 -29.38 10.74
CA PHE A 6 6.08 -28.53 11.25
C PHE A 6 5.39 -27.68 10.18
N SER A 7 5.59 -28.01 8.91
CA SER A 7 4.81 -27.47 7.81
C SER A 7 3.67 -28.44 7.48
N LEU A 8 2.50 -28.35 8.12
CA LEU A 8 1.24 -28.97 7.61
C LEU A 8 -0.07 -28.60 8.35
N PHE A 9 -0.11 -27.57 9.21
CA PHE A 9 -1.36 -27.17 9.90
C PHE A 9 -1.95 -25.81 9.49
N ALA A 10 -1.43 -25.17 8.44
CA ALA A 10 -1.87 -23.82 8.04
C ALA A 10 -2.76 -23.76 6.78
N LEU A 11 -3.28 -24.90 6.27
CA LEU A 11 -4.03 -24.98 5.01
C LEU A 11 -5.54 -25.29 5.18
N SER A 12 -6.05 -25.39 6.41
CA SER A 12 -7.45 -25.79 6.69
C SER A 12 -8.47 -24.66 6.76
N SER A 13 -8.09 -23.39 6.54
CA SER A 13 -9.01 -22.24 6.55
C SER A 13 -9.48 -21.76 5.16
N LEU A 14 -9.11 -22.45 4.07
CA LEU A 14 -9.39 -22.01 2.70
C LEU A 14 -10.69 -22.57 2.07
N PHE A 15 -11.54 -23.32 2.80
CA PHE A 15 -12.69 -24.02 2.21
C PHE A 15 -14.05 -23.83 2.94
N VAL A 16 -14.30 -22.69 3.61
CA VAL A 16 -15.60 -22.44 4.29
C VAL A 16 -16.38 -21.25 3.69
N SER A 17 -16.25 -20.98 2.39
CA SER A 17 -17.13 -20.00 1.71
C SER A 17 -17.58 -20.43 0.32
N SER A 18 -17.88 -21.71 0.12
CA SER A 18 -18.63 -22.18 -1.06
C SER A 18 -19.86 -22.97 -0.64
N LEU A 19 -20.91 -22.28 -0.18
CA LEU A 19 -22.29 -22.79 -0.14
C LEU A 19 -23.26 -21.64 0.09
N ALA A 20 -23.37 -20.78 -0.91
CA ALA A 20 -24.55 -19.95 -1.12
C ALA A 20 -24.99 -20.15 -2.57
N ALA A 21 -25.69 -21.27 -2.80
CA ALA A 21 -26.45 -21.52 -4.01
C ALA A 21 -27.95 -21.28 -3.73
N PRO A 22 -28.72 -20.86 -4.74
CA PRO A 22 -29.99 -20.16 -4.58
C PRO A 22 -31.14 -21.13 -4.32
N THR A 23 -32.08 -20.75 -3.44
CA THR A 23 -33.35 -21.46 -3.29
C THR A 23 -34.33 -21.03 -4.37
N SER A 24 -34.63 -21.96 -5.28
CA SER A 24 -35.79 -21.89 -6.16
C SER A 24 -37.05 -22.26 -5.38
N ILE A 25 -38.00 -21.34 -5.27
CA ILE A 25 -39.41 -21.65 -4.97
C ILE A 25 -40.30 -20.82 -5.90
N GLN A 26 -40.86 -21.52 -6.89
CA GLN A 26 -42.04 -21.11 -7.64
C GLN A 26 -43.25 -20.95 -6.70
N THR A 27 -43.98 -19.86 -6.90
CA THR A 27 -45.40 -19.74 -7.35
C THR A 27 -46.23 -18.79 -6.48
N ARG A 28 -46.59 -17.64 -7.05
CA ARG A 28 -47.98 -17.18 -7.04
C ARG A 28 -48.24 -16.20 -8.18
N ASP A 29 -49.11 -16.64 -9.09
CA ASP A 29 -49.81 -15.80 -10.06
C ASP A 29 -50.54 -14.66 -9.36
N VAL A 30 -50.29 -13.43 -9.80
CA VAL A 30 -51.31 -12.39 -9.94
C VAL A 30 -51.02 -11.65 -11.23
N ALA A 31 -51.85 -11.90 -12.23
CA ALA A 31 -51.91 -11.10 -13.45
C ALA A 31 -52.36 -9.68 -13.14
N VAL A 32 -51.82 -8.71 -13.89
CA VAL A 32 -52.51 -7.59 -14.56
C VAL A 32 -51.54 -6.41 -14.69
N ALA A 33 -51.11 -6.16 -15.94
CA ALA A 33 -51.12 -4.88 -16.65
C ALA A 33 -49.91 -4.79 -17.59
N GLU A 34 -50.17 -5.01 -18.88
CA GLU A 34 -49.34 -4.55 -19.98
C GLU A 34 -49.11 -3.04 -19.85
N VAL A 35 -47.86 -2.63 -19.63
CA VAL A 35 -47.40 -1.27 -19.93
C VAL A 35 -45.97 -1.35 -20.48
N GLU A 36 -45.89 -1.09 -21.78
CA GLU A 36 -44.75 -0.52 -22.51
C GLU A 36 -43.38 -1.17 -22.31
N GLN A 37 -43.09 -2.04 -23.27
CA GLN A 37 -41.79 -2.29 -23.86
C GLN A 37 -41.01 -0.97 -24.06
N ARG A 38 -40.17 -0.62 -23.08
CA ARG A 38 -39.04 0.29 -23.25
C ARG A 38 -37.80 -0.56 -23.44
N ASP A 39 -37.18 -0.40 -24.60
CA ASP A 39 -35.82 -0.81 -24.91
C ASP A 39 -34.85 -0.30 -23.83
N ALA A 40 -34.65 -1.09 -22.78
CA ALA A 40 -33.46 -0.98 -21.96
C ALA A 40 -32.37 -1.73 -22.72
N SER A 41 -31.73 -1.00 -23.64
CA SER A 41 -30.39 -1.32 -24.13
C SER A 41 -29.53 -1.65 -22.91
N ALA A 42 -29.36 -2.95 -22.65
CA ALA A 42 -28.39 -3.45 -21.70
C ALA A 42 -27.02 -3.04 -22.25
N VAL A 43 -26.58 -1.85 -21.84
CA VAL A 43 -25.18 -1.47 -21.92
C VAL A 43 -24.47 -2.51 -21.06
N ALA A 44 -23.96 -3.54 -21.71
CA ALA A 44 -23.01 -4.46 -21.12
C ALA A 44 -21.89 -3.58 -20.55
N VAL A 45 -21.91 -3.36 -19.24
CA VAL A 45 -20.79 -2.80 -18.52
C VAL A 45 -19.69 -3.83 -18.68
N GLN A 46 -18.87 -3.65 -19.72
CA GLN A 46 -17.65 -4.41 -19.92
C GLN A 46 -16.80 -4.16 -18.68
N GLU A 47 -16.77 -5.13 -17.78
CA GLU A 47 -15.89 -5.13 -16.62
C GLU A 47 -14.46 -5.11 -17.16
N ARG A 48 -13.84 -3.92 -17.15
CA ARG A 48 -12.51 -3.73 -17.70
C ARG A 48 -11.52 -4.48 -16.80
N THR A 49 -10.98 -5.58 -17.31
CA THR A 49 -9.92 -6.33 -16.62
C THR A 49 -8.67 -5.45 -16.51
N LEU A 50 -8.23 -5.19 -15.28
CA LEU A 50 -7.03 -4.41 -15.03
C LEU A 50 -5.76 -5.19 -15.44
N PRO A 51 -4.72 -4.52 -15.95
CA PRO A 51 -3.44 -5.14 -16.23
C PRO A 51 -2.82 -5.75 -14.97
N GLU A 52 -2.14 -6.89 -15.11
CA GLU A 52 -1.57 -7.65 -13.98
C GLU A 52 -0.61 -6.80 -13.13
N ILE A 53 0.19 -5.94 -13.76
CA ILE A 53 1.10 -5.02 -13.04
C ILE A 53 0.33 -4.03 -12.14
N VAL A 54 -0.83 -3.54 -12.60
CA VAL A 54 -1.68 -2.63 -11.82
C VAL A 54 -2.26 -3.38 -10.62
N VAL A 55 -2.67 -4.64 -10.80
CA VAL A 55 -3.17 -5.48 -9.71
C VAL A 55 -2.08 -5.75 -8.66
N ILE A 56 -0.84 -6.03 -9.09
CA ILE A 56 0.29 -6.23 -8.16
C ILE A 56 0.57 -4.96 -7.34
N VAL A 57 0.60 -3.80 -8.00
CA VAL A 57 0.87 -2.53 -7.32
C VAL A 57 -0.31 -2.11 -6.43
N ASP A 58 -1.55 -2.35 -6.82
CA ASP A 58 -2.73 -2.15 -5.96
C ASP A 58 -2.69 -3.06 -4.72
N GLY A 59 -2.29 -4.32 -4.89
CA GLY A 59 -2.05 -5.25 -3.77
C GLY A 59 -1.00 -4.70 -2.79
N LEU A 60 0.11 -4.19 -3.31
CA LEU A 60 1.15 -3.53 -2.49
C LEU A 60 0.59 -2.32 -1.74
N VAL A 61 -0.23 -1.48 -2.39
CA VAL A 61 -0.89 -0.33 -1.72
C VAL A 61 -1.69 -0.81 -0.52
N LYS A 62 -2.49 -1.87 -0.67
CA LYS A 62 -3.31 -2.41 0.42
C LYS A 62 -2.46 -2.92 1.59
N GLU A 63 -1.38 -3.65 1.29
CA GLU A 63 -0.45 -4.12 2.32
C GLU A 63 0.23 -2.96 3.06
N VAL A 64 0.74 -1.98 2.32
CA VAL A 64 1.38 -0.78 2.91
C VAL A 64 0.40 -0.03 3.81
N PHE A 65 -0.82 0.21 3.35
CA PHE A 65 -1.86 0.89 4.14
C PHE A 65 -2.20 0.11 5.42
N SER A 66 -2.20 -1.23 5.36
CA SER A 66 -2.39 -2.04 6.55
C SER A 66 -1.26 -1.87 7.57
N TYR A 67 0.00 -1.82 7.11
CA TYR A 67 1.15 -1.64 8.00
C TYR A 67 1.29 -0.21 8.52
N THR A 68 0.99 0.81 7.71
CA THR A 68 0.97 2.21 8.17
C THR A 68 -0.17 2.48 9.15
N ALA A 69 -1.35 1.87 8.93
CA ALA A 69 -2.43 1.91 9.91
C ALA A 69 -2.00 1.33 11.27
N ALA A 70 -1.27 0.20 11.28
CA ALA A 70 -0.74 -0.39 12.52
C ALA A 70 0.25 0.54 13.24
N ILE A 71 1.09 1.27 12.49
CA ILE A 71 1.97 2.30 13.04
C ILE A 71 1.14 3.43 13.65
N ASN A 72 0.16 3.96 12.93
CA ASN A 72 -0.69 5.05 13.39
C ASN A 72 -1.49 4.68 14.65
N VAL A 73 -2.01 3.45 14.73
CA VAL A 73 -2.65 2.95 15.97
C VAL A 73 -1.65 2.94 17.13
N THR A 74 -0.43 2.44 16.91
CA THR A 74 0.62 2.44 17.94
C THR A 74 0.94 3.86 18.42
N ILE A 75 1.09 4.81 17.49
CA ILE A 75 1.43 6.20 17.78
C ILE A 75 0.27 6.96 18.45
N SER A 76 -0.97 6.75 18.02
CA SER A 76 -2.15 7.41 18.62
C SER A 76 -2.32 7.09 20.10
N SER A 77 -1.89 5.89 20.54
CA SER A 77 -1.89 5.49 21.96
C SER A 77 -0.89 6.29 22.82
N CYS A 78 -0.05 7.12 22.19
CA CYS A 78 1.04 7.85 22.83
C CYS A 78 0.81 9.37 22.94
N GLU A 79 -0.19 9.95 22.27
CA GLU A 79 -0.34 11.41 22.08
C GLU A 79 -0.60 12.24 23.35
N SER A 80 -0.85 11.61 24.49
CA SER A 80 -1.21 12.29 25.75
C SER A 80 -0.45 11.78 26.98
N ILE A 81 0.50 10.86 26.77
CA ILE A 81 1.19 10.18 27.86
C ILE A 81 2.65 10.65 27.88
N SER A 82 3.18 10.98 29.06
CA SER A 82 4.62 11.10 29.23
C SER A 82 5.25 9.73 28.99
N ILE A 83 5.88 9.54 27.83
CA ILE A 83 6.52 8.28 27.45
C ILE A 83 7.90 8.26 28.10
N ASP A 84 8.15 7.28 28.95
CA ASP A 84 9.48 7.04 29.47
C ASP A 84 10.44 6.57 28.36
N PHE A 85 11.74 6.60 28.64
CA PHE A 85 12.75 6.25 27.66
C PHE A 85 12.65 4.78 27.19
N THR A 86 12.33 3.86 28.11
CA THR A 86 12.23 2.42 27.83
C THR A 86 11.07 2.12 26.87
N LYS A 87 9.88 2.62 27.17
CA LYS A 87 8.69 2.47 26.32
C LYS A 87 8.88 3.15 24.97
N LYS A 88 9.60 4.27 24.93
CA LYS A 88 9.97 4.93 23.67
C LYS A 88 10.82 4.01 22.77
N ILE A 89 11.81 3.32 23.33
CA ILE A 89 12.62 2.33 22.60
C ILE A 89 11.73 1.18 22.08
N GLU A 90 10.82 0.66 22.91
CA GLU A 90 9.91 -0.42 22.51
C GLU A 90 8.99 0.01 21.36
N ILE A 91 8.44 1.22 21.40
CA ILE A 91 7.61 1.78 20.32
C ILE A 91 8.43 1.91 19.04
N ILE A 92 9.65 2.46 19.12
CA ILE A 92 10.55 2.59 17.96
C ILE A 92 10.81 1.21 17.34
N ALA A 93 11.13 0.21 18.15
CA ALA A 93 11.35 -1.15 17.67
C ALA A 93 10.08 -1.73 17.00
N GLY A 94 8.91 -1.50 17.57
CA GLY A 94 7.63 -1.91 16.99
C GLY A 94 7.36 -1.26 15.62
N ILE A 95 7.67 0.03 15.47
CA ILE A 95 7.55 0.75 14.19
C ILE A 95 8.53 0.19 13.17
N GLN A 96 9.79 -0.06 13.57
CA GLN A 96 10.81 -0.64 12.69
C GLN A 96 10.39 -2.02 12.17
N VAL A 97 9.73 -2.85 12.98
CA VAL A 97 9.17 -4.13 12.55
C VAL A 97 8.11 -3.95 11.46
N GLN A 98 7.20 -2.96 11.58
CA GLN A 98 6.22 -2.70 10.52
C GLN A 98 6.88 -2.19 9.23
N ILE A 99 7.92 -1.37 9.35
CA ILE A 99 8.71 -0.90 8.19
C ILE A 99 9.46 -2.06 7.52
N GLN A 100 9.98 -3.02 8.28
CA GLN A 100 10.56 -4.23 7.70
C GLN A 100 9.54 -5.07 6.91
N LYS A 101 8.28 -5.14 7.37
CA LYS A 101 7.21 -5.79 6.61
C LYS A 101 6.88 -5.05 5.31
N ILE A 102 6.88 -3.71 5.35
CA ILE A 102 6.73 -2.87 4.16
C ILE A 102 7.89 -3.14 3.16
N ILE A 103 9.12 -3.24 3.64
CA ILE A 103 10.28 -3.59 2.80
C ILE A 103 10.09 -4.97 2.16
N ALA A 104 9.64 -5.96 2.94
CA ALA A 104 9.36 -7.30 2.42
C ALA A 104 8.25 -7.29 1.35
N ALA A 105 7.20 -6.48 1.55
CA ALA A 105 6.14 -6.28 0.57
C ALA A 105 6.67 -5.67 -0.73
N PHE A 106 7.54 -4.66 -0.65
CA PHE A 106 8.22 -4.12 -1.84
C PHE A 106 9.05 -5.18 -2.56
N SER A 107 9.85 -5.97 -1.82
CA SER A 107 10.65 -7.03 -2.43
C SER A 107 9.79 -8.08 -3.12
N LEU A 108 8.67 -8.48 -2.52
CA LEU A 108 7.75 -9.45 -3.11
C LEU A 108 7.07 -8.89 -4.36
N ALA A 109 6.58 -7.64 -4.32
CA ALA A 109 5.99 -6.97 -5.47
C ALA A 109 7.01 -6.82 -6.61
N THR A 110 8.23 -6.41 -6.28
CA THR A 110 9.37 -6.31 -7.21
C THR A 110 9.62 -7.63 -7.92
N LEU A 111 9.68 -8.74 -7.18
CA LEU A 111 9.88 -10.06 -7.74
C LEU A 111 8.75 -10.45 -8.71
N LYS A 112 7.50 -10.23 -8.30
CA LYS A 112 6.31 -10.51 -9.15
C LYS A 112 6.35 -9.68 -10.43
N ILE A 113 6.73 -8.40 -10.35
CA ILE A 113 6.83 -7.52 -11.52
C ILE A 113 7.92 -8.00 -12.48
N TYR A 114 9.10 -8.38 -11.98
CA TYR A 114 10.17 -8.89 -12.85
C TYR A 114 9.84 -10.21 -13.56
N GLN A 115 8.87 -10.97 -13.05
CA GLN A 115 8.37 -12.18 -13.71
C GLN A 115 7.42 -11.88 -14.86
N LEU A 116 6.95 -10.62 -14.98
CA LEU A 116 6.09 -10.20 -16.08
C LEU A 116 6.90 -9.99 -17.35
N LYS A 117 6.26 -10.24 -18.50
CA LYS A 117 6.76 -9.80 -19.80
C LYS A 117 6.55 -8.29 -19.93
N LEU A 118 7.28 -7.67 -20.87
CA LEU A 118 7.12 -6.25 -21.17
C LEU A 118 5.65 -5.94 -21.47
N VAL A 119 5.08 -4.96 -20.76
CA VAL A 119 3.66 -4.62 -20.81
C VAL A 119 3.48 -3.26 -21.45
N GLU A 120 2.69 -3.20 -22.52
CA GLU A 120 2.20 -1.95 -23.07
C GLU A 120 0.89 -1.57 -22.36
N LEU A 121 0.92 -0.45 -21.64
CA LEU A 121 -0.23 0.07 -20.93
C LEU A 121 -0.90 1.17 -21.74
N ILE A 122 -2.24 1.14 -21.79
CA ILE A 122 -3.01 2.29 -22.26
C ILE A 122 -2.86 3.46 -21.27
N GLU A 123 -3.03 4.69 -21.76
CA GLU A 123 -2.70 5.92 -21.01
C GLU A 123 -3.38 5.98 -19.63
N ILE A 124 -4.62 5.51 -19.53
CA ILE A 124 -5.39 5.50 -18.27
C ILE A 124 -4.73 4.57 -17.24
N ASP A 125 -4.33 3.36 -17.65
CA ASP A 125 -3.69 2.40 -16.74
C ASP A 125 -2.27 2.82 -16.37
N PHE A 126 -1.57 3.45 -17.31
CA PHE A 126 -0.26 4.03 -17.04
C PHE A 126 -0.33 5.13 -15.98
N LYS A 127 -1.27 6.08 -16.11
CA LYS A 127 -1.51 7.12 -15.10
C LYS A 127 -1.90 6.55 -13.75
N LEU A 128 -2.78 5.54 -13.75
CA LEU A 128 -3.18 4.83 -12.54
C LEU A 128 -1.97 4.19 -11.86
N LEU A 129 -1.13 3.47 -12.61
CA LEU A 129 0.07 2.82 -12.09
C LEU A 129 1.05 3.83 -11.47
N VAL A 130 1.31 4.95 -12.14
CA VAL A 130 2.16 6.04 -11.62
C VAL A 130 1.55 6.61 -10.34
N SER A 131 0.24 6.88 -10.33
CA SER A 131 -0.48 7.38 -9.16
C SER A 131 -0.39 6.41 -7.97
N LEU A 132 -0.53 5.10 -8.20
CA LEU A 132 -0.45 4.10 -7.12
C LEU A 132 0.97 4.05 -6.55
N ALA A 133 2.00 4.02 -7.39
CA ALA A 133 3.40 4.01 -6.94
C ALA A 133 3.74 5.23 -6.06
N ILE A 134 3.27 6.41 -6.47
CA ILE A 134 3.45 7.65 -5.70
C ILE A 134 2.64 7.63 -4.40
N LYS A 135 1.39 7.15 -4.44
CA LYS A 135 0.53 7.05 -3.26
C LYS A 135 1.16 6.22 -2.15
N VAL A 136 1.80 5.10 -2.50
CA VAL A 136 2.55 4.27 -1.55
C VAL A 136 3.64 5.08 -0.85
N TRP A 137 4.45 5.82 -1.60
CA TRP A 137 5.52 6.63 -1.03
C TRP A 137 5.01 7.69 -0.07
N ILE A 138 3.98 8.43 -0.49
CA ILE A 138 3.38 9.51 0.28
C ILE A 138 2.85 8.98 1.61
N GLU A 139 2.07 7.89 1.58
CA GLU A 139 1.49 7.26 2.78
C GLU A 139 2.56 6.91 3.81
N ILE A 140 3.66 6.31 3.37
CA ILE A 140 4.76 5.90 4.26
C ILE A 140 5.46 7.12 4.86
N ILE A 141 5.79 8.13 4.04
CA ILE A 141 6.50 9.33 4.50
C ILE A 141 5.66 10.11 5.51
N TYR A 142 4.36 10.32 5.24
CA TYR A 142 3.50 11.03 6.19
C TYR A 142 3.33 10.26 7.51
N THR A 143 3.16 8.94 7.44
CA THR A 143 3.08 8.09 8.64
C THR A 143 4.35 8.17 9.49
N LEU A 144 5.52 8.12 8.85
CA LEU A 144 6.81 8.23 9.55
C LEU A 144 7.05 9.62 10.13
N LEU A 145 6.66 10.67 9.41
CA LEU A 145 6.76 12.05 9.89
C LEU A 145 5.87 12.27 11.11
N TYR A 146 4.64 11.78 11.06
CA TYR A 146 3.71 11.83 12.18
C TYR A 146 4.25 11.06 13.39
N ALA A 147 4.75 9.84 13.19
CA ALA A 147 5.39 9.06 14.25
C ALA A 147 6.58 9.78 14.90
N ALA A 148 7.46 10.37 14.09
CA ALA A 148 8.60 11.14 14.55
C ALA A 148 8.17 12.39 15.37
N ALA A 149 7.12 13.09 14.91
CA ALA A 149 6.58 14.26 15.60
C ALA A 149 5.99 13.90 16.98
N VAL A 150 5.16 12.85 17.07
CA VAL A 150 4.55 12.41 18.34
C VAL A 150 5.61 11.95 19.33
N LEU A 151 6.62 11.20 18.87
CA LEU A 151 7.71 10.73 19.71
C LEU A 151 8.77 11.81 20.00
N LYS A 152 8.68 12.98 19.37
CA LYS A 152 9.69 14.06 19.46
C LYS A 152 11.10 13.54 19.16
N ILE A 153 11.24 12.84 18.03
CA ILE A 153 12.51 12.32 17.52
C ILE A 153 12.65 12.67 16.04
N THR A 154 13.83 12.44 15.49
CA THR A 154 14.08 12.53 14.06
C THR A 154 13.73 11.21 13.35
N ILE A 155 13.49 11.26 12.03
CA ILE A 155 13.32 10.04 11.22
C ILE A 155 14.57 9.15 11.24
N ILE A 156 15.75 9.76 11.36
CA ILE A 156 17.02 9.02 11.45
C ILE A 156 17.08 8.22 12.76
N GLU A 157 16.66 8.80 13.88
CA GLU A 157 16.54 8.08 15.16
C GLU A 157 15.44 7.01 15.12
N LEU A 158 14.33 7.28 14.43
CA LEU A 158 13.22 6.33 14.29
C LEU A 158 13.62 5.09 13.47
N LEU A 159 14.34 5.26 12.36
CA LEU A 159 14.61 4.17 11.42
C LEU A 159 16.03 3.62 11.47
N GLY A 160 17.03 4.42 11.87
CA GLY A 160 18.43 4.06 11.84
C GLY A 160 18.85 3.48 10.48
N TRP A 161 19.50 2.31 10.51
CA TRP A 161 19.93 1.58 9.32
C TRP A 161 18.77 1.09 8.42
N THR A 162 17.57 0.92 8.98
CA THR A 162 16.36 0.50 8.25
C THR A 162 15.96 1.55 7.21
N PHE A 163 16.32 2.82 7.41
CA PHE A 163 16.06 3.89 6.44
C PHE A 163 16.72 3.60 5.08
N THR A 164 17.99 3.20 5.09
CA THR A 164 18.72 2.88 3.86
C THR A 164 18.11 1.68 3.14
N LEU A 165 17.71 0.64 3.89
CA LEU A 165 17.01 -0.51 3.30
C LEU A 165 15.66 -0.13 2.70
N PHE A 166 14.91 0.73 3.39
CA PHE A 166 13.64 1.25 2.90
C PHE A 166 13.80 1.99 1.57
N LEU A 167 14.76 2.92 1.49
CA LEU A 167 15.05 3.64 0.24
C LEU A 167 15.45 2.69 -0.88
N HIS A 168 16.32 1.73 -0.58
CA HIS A 168 16.77 0.75 -1.56
C HIS A 168 15.62 -0.13 -2.06
N GLY A 169 14.75 -0.61 -1.16
CA GLY A 169 13.58 -1.41 -1.51
C GLY A 169 12.59 -0.64 -2.40
N TYR A 170 12.32 0.62 -2.07
CA TYR A 170 11.44 1.47 -2.87
C TYR A 170 12.04 1.79 -4.26
N ILE A 171 13.32 2.14 -4.34
CA ILE A 171 14.00 2.40 -5.62
C ILE A 171 13.99 1.14 -6.49
N SER A 172 14.28 -0.04 -5.92
CA SER A 172 14.27 -1.31 -6.64
C SER A 172 12.89 -1.64 -7.19
N PHE A 173 11.84 -1.37 -6.41
CA PHE A 173 10.45 -1.49 -6.85
C PHE A 173 10.13 -0.58 -8.04
N LEU A 174 10.53 0.70 -7.99
CA LEU A 174 10.31 1.63 -9.10
C LEU A 174 11.05 1.21 -10.37
N LEU A 175 12.30 0.73 -10.23
CA LEU A 175 13.09 0.24 -11.35
C LEU A 175 12.48 -1.02 -11.96
N ALA A 176 11.89 -1.91 -11.15
CA ALA A 176 11.19 -3.08 -11.65
C ALA A 176 9.98 -2.71 -12.52
N ILE A 177 9.17 -1.73 -12.07
CA ILE A 177 8.10 -1.21 -12.91
C ILE A 177 8.65 -0.60 -14.20
N GLY A 178 9.72 0.20 -14.10
CA GLY A 178 10.37 0.82 -15.25
C GLY A 178 10.98 -0.15 -16.26
N ALA A 179 11.38 -1.35 -15.82
CA ALA A 179 11.88 -2.41 -16.69
C ALA A 179 10.77 -3.08 -17.51
N VAL A 180 9.55 -3.10 -16.99
CA VAL A 180 8.39 -3.77 -17.61
C VAL A 180 7.51 -2.78 -18.38
N VAL A 181 7.44 -1.53 -17.94
CA VAL A 181 6.59 -0.47 -18.51
C VAL A 181 7.45 0.65 -19.04
N ALA A 182 7.43 0.82 -20.37
CA ALA A 182 8.16 1.88 -21.03
C ALA A 182 7.72 3.27 -20.53
N LYS A 183 8.67 4.21 -20.48
CA LYS A 183 8.46 5.62 -20.06
C LYS A 183 8.04 5.83 -18.61
N PHE A 184 7.83 4.79 -17.81
CA PHE A 184 7.42 4.91 -16.40
C PHE A 184 8.39 5.76 -15.58
N ILE A 185 9.71 5.51 -15.68
CA ILE A 185 10.73 6.27 -14.93
C ILE A 185 10.75 7.76 -15.32
N ALA A 186 10.49 8.09 -16.58
CA ALA A 186 10.43 9.48 -17.02
C ALA A 186 9.22 10.20 -16.41
N SER A 187 8.05 9.56 -16.43
CA SER A 187 6.83 10.12 -15.85
C SER A 187 6.92 10.25 -14.32
N ILE A 188 7.39 9.21 -13.64
CA ILE A 188 7.52 9.28 -12.18
C ILE A 188 8.52 10.36 -11.76
N LYS A 189 9.59 10.61 -12.50
CA LYS A 189 10.54 11.69 -12.19
C LYS A 189 9.85 13.06 -12.16
N ILE A 190 8.95 13.32 -13.11
CA ILE A 190 8.22 14.59 -13.20
C ILE A 190 7.28 14.74 -12.01
N ASP A 191 6.46 13.71 -11.75
CA ASP A 191 5.47 13.76 -10.69
C ASP A 191 6.14 13.77 -9.30
N PHE A 192 7.19 12.96 -9.11
CA PHE A 192 7.94 12.87 -7.86
C PHE A 192 8.69 14.16 -7.54
N GLN A 193 9.13 14.95 -8.53
CA GLN A 193 9.70 16.29 -8.28
C GLN A 193 8.68 17.24 -7.66
N ILE A 194 7.42 17.20 -8.11
CA ILE A 194 6.32 18.00 -7.52
C ILE A 194 6.11 17.59 -6.07
N TYR A 195 6.07 16.29 -5.79
CA TYR A 195 5.91 15.79 -4.42
C TYR A 195 7.13 16.03 -3.53
N LEU A 196 8.36 15.88 -4.03
CA LEU A 196 9.58 16.24 -3.31
C LEU A 196 9.65 17.73 -3.01
N PHE A 197 9.10 18.60 -3.86
CA PHE A 197 8.98 20.03 -3.56
C PHE A 197 8.00 20.28 -2.40
N ILE A 198 6.87 19.59 -2.37
CA ILE A 198 5.88 19.68 -1.28
C ILE A 198 6.47 19.11 0.03
N ILE A 199 7.07 17.92 -0.05
CA ILE A 199 7.70 17.23 1.07
C ILE A 199 8.90 18.05 1.57
N SER A 200 9.76 18.59 0.70
CA SER A 200 10.89 19.43 1.11
C SER A 200 10.43 20.71 1.79
N LYS A 201 9.30 21.33 1.39
CA LYS A 201 8.71 22.43 2.16
C LYS A 201 8.27 22.01 3.57
N VAL A 202 7.72 20.80 3.71
CA VAL A 202 7.39 20.22 5.03
C VAL A 202 8.65 19.95 5.85
N PHE A 203 9.71 19.43 5.24
CA PHE A 203 11.01 19.20 5.89
C PHE A 203 11.80 20.49 6.21
N VAL A 204 11.68 21.54 5.39
CA VAL A 204 12.28 22.87 5.64
C VAL A 204 11.58 23.56 6.82
N ASN A 205 10.25 23.46 6.89
CA ASN A 205 9.48 23.92 8.05
C ASN A 205 9.78 23.08 9.31
N PHE A 206 10.22 21.82 9.17
CA PHE A 206 10.75 21.00 10.25
C PHE A 206 12.02 21.58 10.88
N GLY A 207 12.89 22.23 10.07
CA GLY A 207 14.06 22.93 10.58
C GLY A 207 13.69 24.09 11.51
N ALA A 208 12.63 24.83 11.17
CA ALA A 208 12.08 25.88 12.04
C ALA A 208 11.39 25.31 13.29
N LEU A 209 10.70 24.18 13.17
CA LEU A 209 10.03 23.51 14.29
C LEU A 209 11.02 22.89 15.30
N LEU A 210 12.14 22.33 14.81
CA LEU A 210 13.27 21.87 15.61
C LEU A 210 14.02 23.02 16.28
N ALA A 211 14.17 24.16 15.60
CA ALA A 211 14.75 25.36 16.18
C ALA A 211 13.87 25.97 17.30
N ALA A 212 12.55 25.79 17.22
CA ALA A 212 11.60 26.23 18.24
C ALA A 212 11.49 25.28 19.47
N CYS A 213 12.08 24.09 19.41
CA CYS A 213 12.14 23.14 20.53
C CYS A 213 13.46 23.22 21.33
N LYS A 214 14.25 24.28 21.13
CA LYS A 214 15.42 24.61 21.97
C LYS A 214 15.05 25.53 23.13
#